data_AF-A0A9P0BGU3-F1
#
_entry.id   AF-A0A9P0BGU3-F1
#
_cell.length_a   1.000
_cell.length_b   1.000
_cell.length_c   1.000
_cell.angle_alpha   90.00
_cell.angle_beta   90.00
_cell.angle_gamma   90.00
#
_symmetry.space_group_name_H-M   'P 1'
#
loop_
_entity.id
_entity.type
_entity.pdbx_description
1 polymer ?
#
loop_
_entity_poly.entity_id
_entity_poly.type
_entity_poly.pdbx_seq_one_letter_code
_entity_poly.pdbx_strand_id
1 'polypeptide(L)'
;MRHIIVVMHDTYLGVCRYAMSVIIKHLINSEYFILARLNSRLKYFDYVNIDRGNKINFINEKHIRDGCLITTAGEMSPLIAYFGIIIGDLVTEDDPVWELYLILHDIIDLIKLNF
;
A
#
# COMPACT_ATOMS: atom_id res chain seq x y z
N MET A 1 -0.60 3.26 -24.98
CA MET A 1 0.05 4.22 -24.05
C MET A 1 -0.94 5.10 -23.30
N ARG A 2 -1.93 5.74 -23.94
CA ARG A 2 -2.92 6.63 -23.27
C ARG A 2 -3.82 5.92 -22.24
N HIS A 3 -4.25 4.68 -22.51
CA HIS A 3 -5.09 3.91 -21.59
C HIS A 3 -4.37 3.49 -20.28
N ILE A 4 -3.08 3.16 -20.36
CA ILE A 4 -2.27 2.76 -19.19
C ILE A 4 -2.15 3.91 -18.19
N ILE A 5 -2.02 5.15 -18.67
CA ILE A 5 -1.93 6.35 -17.83
C ILE A 5 -3.22 6.56 -17.03
N VAL A 6 -4.38 6.37 -17.68
CA VAL A 6 -5.69 6.50 -17.03
C VAL A 6 -5.86 5.43 -15.95
N VAL A 7 -5.53 4.18 -16.27
CA VAL A 7 -5.60 3.07 -15.30
C VAL A 7 -4.69 3.35 -14.10
N MET A 8 -3.42 3.71 -14.30
CA MET A 8 -2.51 4.04 -13.19
C MET A 8 -3.00 5.23 -12.36
N HIS A 9 -3.61 6.22 -13.01
CA HIS A 9 -4.15 7.39 -12.32
C HIS A 9 -5.37 7.03 -11.47
N ASP A 10 -6.31 6.25 -11.98
CA ASP A 10 -7.55 5.91 -11.27
C ASP A 10 -7.32 4.83 -10.21
N THR A 11 -6.31 3.97 -10.40
CA THR A 11 -5.91 2.94 -9.44
C THR A 11 -4.91 3.48 -8.42
N TYR A 12 -3.64 3.56 -8.79
CA TYR A 12 -2.53 3.90 -7.89
C TYR A 12 -2.59 5.34 -7.39
N LEU A 13 -2.89 6.31 -8.26
CA LEU A 13 -3.08 7.71 -7.85
C LEU A 13 -4.54 8.01 -7.47
N GLY A 14 -5.43 7.04 -7.57
CA GLY A 14 -6.84 7.21 -7.24
C GLY A 14 -7.12 6.43 -5.98
N VAL A 15 -7.90 5.36 -6.13
CA VAL A 15 -8.42 4.54 -5.04
C VAL A 15 -7.33 4.08 -4.05
N CYS A 16 -6.15 3.68 -4.52
CA CYS A 16 -5.12 3.08 -3.67
C CYS A 16 -4.57 4.05 -2.63
N ARG A 17 -4.35 5.33 -2.96
CA ARG A 17 -3.77 6.30 -2.01
C ARG A 17 -4.66 6.56 -0.81
N TYR A 18 -5.97 6.60 -1.06
CA TYR A 18 -6.97 6.84 -0.03
C TYR A 18 -7.22 5.56 0.77
N ALA A 19 -7.46 4.44 0.08
CA ALA A 19 -7.71 3.16 0.72
C ALA A 19 -6.55 2.76 1.65
N MET A 20 -5.31 2.82 1.18
CA MET A 20 -4.16 2.46 2.01
C MET A 20 -3.92 3.41 3.17
N SER A 21 -4.20 4.70 3.02
CA SER A 21 -4.12 5.63 4.15
C SER A 21 -5.11 5.26 5.25
N VAL A 22 -6.34 4.92 4.88
CA VAL A 22 -7.40 4.47 5.81
C VAL A 22 -7.02 3.13 6.45
N ILE A 23 -6.56 2.16 5.66
CA ILE A 23 -6.14 0.83 6.14
C ILE A 23 -5.01 0.98 7.17
N ILE A 24 -3.94 1.70 6.82
CA ILE A 24 -2.79 1.88 7.73
C ILE A 24 -3.22 2.62 9.00
N LYS A 25 -4.08 3.63 8.88
CA LYS A 25 -4.62 4.35 10.03
C LYS A 25 -5.38 3.43 10.99
N HIS A 26 -6.26 2.59 10.45
CA HIS A 26 -7.00 1.61 11.24
C HIS A 26 -6.06 0.65 11.94
N LEU A 27 -5.11 0.04 11.20
CA LEU A 27 -4.19 -0.95 11.78
C LEU A 27 -3.31 -0.38 12.90
N ILE A 28 -2.93 0.91 12.81
CA ILE A 28 -2.24 1.62 13.88
C ILE A 28 -3.17 1.86 15.08
N ASN A 29 -4.40 2.31 14.84
CA ASN A 29 -5.39 2.57 15.90
C ASN A 29 -5.83 1.28 16.61
N SER A 30 -5.84 0.15 15.92
CA SER A 30 -6.08 -1.19 16.46
C SER A 30 -4.85 -1.80 17.14
N GLU A 31 -3.77 -1.02 17.28
CA GLU A 31 -2.54 -1.37 18.00
C GLU A 31 -1.76 -2.58 17.43
N TYR A 32 -2.03 -3.03 16.20
CA TYR A 32 -1.25 -4.09 15.55
C TYR A 32 0.22 -3.68 15.35
N PHE A 33 0.46 -2.41 15.04
CA PHE A 33 1.79 -1.83 14.96
C PHE A 33 1.77 -0.30 15.08
N ILE A 34 2.93 0.30 15.29
CA ILE A 34 3.12 1.76 15.21
C ILE A 34 3.75 2.17 13.88
N LEU A 35 3.52 3.41 13.45
CA LEU A 35 4.04 3.92 12.17
C LEU A 35 5.57 3.79 12.04
N ALA A 36 6.32 3.97 13.13
CA ALA A 36 7.77 3.78 13.13
C ALA A 36 8.19 2.35 12.75
N ARG A 37 7.43 1.34 13.19
CA ARG A 37 7.68 -0.07 12.85
C ARG A 37 7.37 -0.35 11.38
N LEU A 38 6.25 0.17 10.86
CA LEU A 38 5.92 0.09 9.43
C LEU A 38 7.03 0.71 8.57
N ASN A 39 7.45 1.95 8.88
CA ASN A 39 8.51 2.64 8.14
C ASN A 39 9.85 1.90 8.20
N SER A 40 10.19 1.31 9.35
CA SER A 40 11.37 0.46 9.47
C SER A 40 11.29 -0.73 8.52
N ARG A 41 10.17 -1.47 8.52
CA ARG A 41 10.01 -2.64 7.65
C ARG A 41 10.00 -2.25 6.16
N LEU A 42 9.33 -1.17 5.77
CA LEU A 42 9.35 -0.65 4.40
C LEU A 42 10.77 -0.32 3.92
N LYS A 43 11.59 0.29 4.79
CA LYS A 43 12.97 0.68 4.48
C LYS A 43 13.90 -0.51 4.28
N TYR A 44 13.72 -1.57 5.05
CA TYR A 44 14.61 -2.74 5.07
C TYR A 44 14.08 -3.96 4.30
N PHE A 45 12.87 -3.89 3.74
CA PHE A 45 12.33 -4.93 2.89
C PHE A 45 13.19 -5.13 1.63
N ASP A 46 13.51 -6.38 1.29
CA ASP A 46 14.29 -6.71 0.10
C ASP A 46 13.38 -6.82 -1.12
N TYR A 47 13.18 -5.69 -1.80
CA TYR A 47 12.43 -5.64 -3.04
C TYR A 47 13.19 -6.35 -4.17
N VAL A 48 12.45 -7.03 -5.03
CA VAL A 48 12.99 -7.60 -6.27
C VAL A 48 13.61 -6.52 -7.16
N ASN A 49 14.57 -6.90 -8.00
CA ASN A 49 15.40 -5.95 -8.75
C ASN A 49 14.62 -4.89 -9.54
N ILE A 50 13.47 -5.25 -10.14
CA ILE A 50 12.67 -4.31 -10.93
C ILE A 50 11.97 -3.23 -10.08
N ASP A 51 11.68 -3.52 -8.80
CA ASP A 51 10.97 -2.61 -7.90
C ASP A 51 11.89 -1.82 -6.97
N ARG A 52 13.18 -2.15 -6.92
CA ARG A 52 14.16 -1.46 -6.05
C ARG A 52 14.23 0.05 -6.28
N GLY A 53 14.01 0.51 -7.52
CA GLY A 53 13.98 1.93 -7.87
C GLY A 53 12.71 2.66 -7.42
N ASN A 54 11.65 1.91 -7.08
CA ASN A 54 10.32 2.41 -6.78
C ASN A 54 9.94 2.20 -5.30
N LYS A 55 10.90 1.91 -4.42
CA LYS A 55 10.58 1.67 -3.00
C LYS A 55 9.99 2.90 -2.32
N ILE A 56 8.95 2.70 -1.53
CA ILE A 56 8.48 3.73 -0.60
C ILE A 56 9.37 3.70 0.65
N ASN A 57 10.17 4.75 0.84
CA ASN A 57 11.11 4.77 1.96
C ASN A 57 10.45 5.18 3.28
N PHE A 58 9.36 5.95 3.21
CA PHE A 58 8.77 6.56 4.39
C PHE A 58 7.32 7.02 4.14
N ILE A 59 6.42 6.64 5.04
CA ILE A 59 5.06 7.15 5.15
C ILE A 59 5.03 8.17 6.29
N ASN A 60 4.63 9.40 5.96
CA ASN A 60 4.52 10.50 6.90
C ASN A 60 3.20 10.40 7.69
N GLU A 61 3.21 10.75 8.98
CA GLU A 61 2.00 10.86 9.80
C GLU A 61 0.93 11.77 9.17
N LYS A 62 1.35 12.83 8.46
CA LYS A 62 0.45 13.69 7.69
C LYS A 62 -0.37 12.91 6.67
N HIS A 63 0.21 11.92 5.98
CA HIS A 63 -0.52 11.13 4.99
C HIS A 63 -1.62 10.28 5.63
N ILE A 64 -1.37 9.77 6.83
CA ILE A 64 -2.33 8.98 7.61
C ILE A 64 -3.43 9.88 8.19
N ARG A 65 -3.05 11.03 8.74
CA ARG A 65 -3.99 12.01 9.28
C ARG A 65 -4.90 12.59 8.20
N ASP A 66 -4.32 12.98 7.07
CA ASP A 66 -5.03 13.64 5.97
C ASP A 66 -5.79 12.63 5.07
N GLY A 67 -5.65 11.32 5.34
CA GLY A 67 -6.41 10.27 4.65
C GLY A 67 -5.95 9.98 3.22
N CYS A 68 -4.74 10.39 2.83
CA CYS A 68 -4.20 10.19 1.48
C CYS A 68 -2.67 10.02 1.50
N LEU A 69 -2.18 8.92 0.92
CA LEU A 69 -0.75 8.69 0.71
C LEU A 69 -0.25 9.46 -0.52
N ILE A 70 0.45 10.59 -0.32
CA ILE A 70 1.05 11.33 -1.43
C ILE A 70 2.31 10.61 -1.90
N THR A 71 2.16 9.82 -2.97
CA THR A 71 3.19 8.97 -3.57
C THR A 71 3.06 9.01 -5.10
N THR A 72 4.10 8.58 -5.81
CA THR A 72 4.03 8.29 -7.24
C THR A 72 3.32 6.96 -7.51
N ALA A 73 2.81 6.74 -8.72
CA ALA A 73 2.23 5.45 -9.11
C ALA A 73 3.26 4.32 -9.02
N GLY A 74 4.52 4.65 -9.34
CA GLY A 74 5.67 3.75 -9.20
C GLY A 74 5.85 3.29 -7.75
N GLU A 75 5.77 4.18 -6.77
CA GLU A 75 5.90 3.84 -5.33
C GLU A 75 4.68 3.12 -4.76
N MET A 76 3.48 3.47 -5.24
CA MET A 76 2.24 2.90 -4.73
C MET A 76 2.04 1.43 -5.15
N SER A 77 2.45 1.08 -6.38
CA SER A 77 2.34 -0.29 -6.90
C SER A 77 3.04 -1.35 -6.04
N PRO A 78 4.34 -1.22 -5.70
CA PRO A 78 5.03 -2.16 -4.82
C PRO A 78 4.52 -2.06 -3.38
N LEU A 79 4.07 -0.88 -2.91
CA LEU A 79 3.42 -0.80 -1.59
C LEU A 79 2.21 -1.74 -1.53
N ILE A 80 1.29 -1.68 -2.50
CA ILE A 80 0.13 -2.60 -2.53
C ILE A 80 0.58 -4.06 -2.59
N ALA A 81 1.50 -4.39 -3.50
CA ALA A 81 1.93 -5.76 -3.75
C ALA A 81 2.64 -6.41 -2.56
N TYR A 82 3.44 -5.66 -1.82
CA TYR A 82 4.27 -6.20 -0.74
C TYR A 82 3.72 -5.96 0.66
N PHE A 83 2.69 -5.11 0.85
CA PHE A 83 2.19 -4.77 2.18
C PHE A 83 1.77 -6.01 3.00
N GLY A 84 1.10 -6.97 2.37
CA GLY A 84 0.76 -8.28 2.92
C GLY A 84 1.96 -9.00 3.53
N ILE A 85 3.07 -9.03 2.80
CA ILE A 85 4.31 -9.69 3.23
C ILE A 85 5.02 -8.86 4.32
N ILE A 86 4.94 -7.54 4.24
CA ILE A 86 5.68 -6.62 5.12
C ILE A 86 5.07 -6.57 6.52
N ILE A 87 3.74 -6.62 6.65
CA ILE A 87 3.06 -6.47 7.95
C ILE A 87 2.03 -7.56 8.28
N GLY A 88 1.76 -8.52 7.39
CA GLY A 88 0.72 -9.52 7.61
C GLY A 88 0.94 -10.41 8.83
N ASP A 89 2.20 -10.60 9.28
CA ASP A 89 2.52 -11.31 10.52
C ASP A 89 2.08 -10.57 11.80
N LEU A 90 1.66 -9.31 11.69
CA LEU A 90 1.26 -8.46 12.82
C LEU A 90 -0.25 -8.27 12.93
N VAL A 91 -1.02 -8.69 11.93
CA VAL A 91 -2.46 -8.42 11.82
C VAL A 91 -3.23 -9.73 11.93
N THR A 92 -4.37 -9.71 12.61
CA THR A 92 -5.22 -10.91 12.72
C THR A 92 -6.07 -11.09 11.47
N GLU A 93 -6.34 -12.35 11.12
CA GLU A 93 -7.08 -12.70 9.89
C GLU A 93 -8.56 -12.29 9.92
N ASP A 94 -9.12 -12.05 11.11
CA ASP A 94 -10.52 -11.67 11.31
C ASP A 94 -10.78 -10.16 11.25
N ASP A 95 -9.74 -9.33 11.07
CA ASP A 95 -9.91 -7.88 10.97
C ASP A 95 -10.56 -7.50 9.61
N PRO A 96 -11.73 -6.85 9.60
CA PRO A 96 -12.44 -6.55 8.36
C PRO A 96 -11.73 -5.49 7.50
N VAL A 97 -10.86 -4.66 8.07
CA VAL A 97 -10.07 -3.68 7.32
C VAL A 97 -8.82 -4.34 6.73
N TRP A 98 -8.32 -5.41 7.35
CA TRP A 98 -7.34 -6.28 6.73
C TRP A 98 -7.92 -7.01 5.51
N GLU A 99 -9.13 -7.56 5.63
CA GLU A 99 -9.84 -8.16 4.50
C GLU A 99 -10.04 -7.15 3.34
N LEU A 100 -10.33 -5.89 3.65
CA LEU A 100 -10.40 -4.82 2.66
C LEU A 100 -9.06 -4.64 1.91
N TYR A 101 -7.92 -4.73 2.60
CA TYR A 101 -6.61 -4.70 1.95
C TYR A 101 -6.43 -5.88 1.00
N LEU A 102 -6.77 -7.11 1.43
CA LEU A 102 -6.64 -8.31 0.60
C LEU A 102 -7.50 -8.21 -0.67
N ILE A 103 -8.75 -7.77 -0.55
CA ILE A 103 -9.63 -7.54 -1.70
C ILE A 103 -9.07 -6.45 -2.62
N LEU A 104 -8.56 -5.35 -2.08
CA LEU A 104 -7.93 -4.29 -2.88
C LEU A 104 -6.71 -4.83 -3.64
N HIS A 105 -5.87 -5.62 -2.96
CA HIS A 105 -4.72 -6.28 -3.56
C HIS A 105 -5.15 -7.14 -4.76
N ASP A 106 -6.15 -7.99 -4.59
CA ASP A 106 -6.65 -8.88 -5.64
C ASP A 106 -7.26 -8.12 -6.83
N ILE A 107 -8.01 -7.04 -6.57
CA ILE A 107 -8.53 -6.17 -7.62
C ILE A 107 -7.38 -5.56 -8.43
N ILE A 108 -6.34 -5.06 -7.76
CA ILE A 108 -5.19 -4.46 -8.43
C ILE A 108 -4.40 -5.49 -9.21
N ASP A 109 -4.23 -6.70 -8.69
CA ASP A 109 -3.56 -7.79 -9.40
C ASP A 109 -4.34 -8.22 -10.65
N LEU A 110 -5.66 -8.36 -10.56
CA LEU A 110 -6.53 -8.61 -11.70
C LEU A 110 -6.44 -7.51 -12.76
N ILE A 111 -6.37 -6.25 -12.35
CA ILE A 111 -6.17 -5.13 -13.29
C ILE A 111 -4.80 -5.27 -13.95
N LYS A 112 -3.72 -5.52 -13.21
CA LYS A 112 -2.36 -5.68 -13.75
C LYS A 112 -2.25 -6.81 -14.77
N LEU A 113 -2.92 -7.94 -14.55
CA LEU A 113 -2.88 -9.09 -15.46
C LEU A 113 -3.53 -8.82 -16.83
N ASN A 114 -4.40 -7.81 -16.92
CA ASN A 114 -5.16 -7.47 -18.12
C ASN A 114 -4.55 -6.29 -18.93
N PHE A 115 -3.36 -5.81 -18.58
CA PHE A 115 -2.64 -4.73 -19.26
C PHE A 115 -1.14 -5.01 -19.43
#